data_AF-A0A0C2M958-F1
#
_entry.id   AF-A0A0C2M958-F1
#
_cell.length_a   1.000
_cell.length_b   1.000
_cell.length_c   1.000
_cell.angle_alpha   90.00
_cell.angle_beta   90.00
_cell.angle_gamma   90.00
#
_symmetry.space_group_name_H-M   'P 1'
#
loop_
_entity.id
_entity.type
_entity.pdbx_description
1 polymer ?
#
loop_
_entity_poly.entity_id
_entity_poly.type
_entity_poly.pdbx_seq_one_letter_code
_entity_poly.pdbx_strand_id
1 'polypeptide(L)'
;MMLSPFNIIDTKSNQIALEEYSNNSAVKDLPTQMLAVMNFISHFWHQNDKKADKLFVENFPKDLYNQFLKIKQDKTIIDEYHEMKISLFDAFSFIFRNHNMLLESETQKFIDLFLGFIEKREDISSYDAHALIDSVIICVSHKPNRIKFIEENCMFNLFYTFIKGTDNLADKFWIMCEDIYRANLGKCDTLCISKLNKCAKAIMTTFWMTADEESARLLLMLFTMLYHQKLFDITKFEVSKFYSITLSIFNNHLEKCQDSLLLAHLPKIWIGIFNRPTNVFKINNCNRLTIFAALFSISISNKFRKIIQGYGKFKMTKTKNQMLNVIYFALVAFPRLGKVSKILLINVLTTLHMSFKEYLDKCSIEDLPFESQFIIVQYFIKSFVTLKIDISLQDDEVLNRFFKRIVTYPSPSSIF
;
A
#
# COMPACT_ATOMS: atom_id res chain seq x y z
N MET A 1 11.70 17.74 14.57
CA MET A 1 10.92 18.98 14.41
C MET A 1 11.58 20.04 15.28
N MET A 2 12.57 20.75 14.72
CA MET A 2 13.08 21.95 15.37
C MET A 2 12.00 23.02 15.20
N LEU A 3 11.46 23.52 16.31
CA LEU A 3 10.60 24.70 16.29
C LEU A 3 11.46 25.84 15.73
N SER A 4 11.15 26.26 14.50
CA SER A 4 11.69 27.51 13.94
C SER A 4 11.43 28.63 14.95
N PRO A 5 12.39 29.54 15.20
CA PRO A 5 12.15 30.70 16.05
C PRO A 5 10.92 31.44 15.51
N PHE A 6 9.91 31.61 16.36
CA PHE A 6 8.73 32.39 16.02
C PHE A 6 9.17 33.82 15.73
N ASN A 7 9.10 34.24 14.46
CA ASN A 7 9.34 35.62 14.07
C ASN A 7 8.41 36.54 14.85
N ILE A 8 8.92 37.70 15.26
CA ILE A 8 8.14 38.77 15.87
C ILE A 8 6.98 39.09 14.93
N ILE A 9 5.74 38.88 15.40
CA ILE A 9 4.52 39.09 14.62
C ILE A 9 4.29 40.60 14.51
N ASP A 10 4.47 41.16 13.31
CA ASP A 10 4.06 42.54 13.02
C ASP A 10 2.54 42.61 12.86
N THR A 11 1.86 42.97 13.96
CA THR A 11 0.41 43.04 14.03
C THR A 11 -0.20 44.08 13.10
N LYS A 12 0.52 45.16 12.79
CA LYS A 12 0.04 46.21 11.88
C LYS A 12 0.11 45.73 10.43
N SER A 13 1.23 45.14 10.05
CA SER A 13 1.42 44.58 8.70
C SER A 13 0.41 43.46 8.41
N ASN A 14 0.18 42.57 9.38
CA ASN A 14 -0.86 41.55 9.25
C ASN A 14 -2.25 42.13 9.07
N GLN A 15 -2.62 43.17 9.83
CA GLN A 15 -3.94 43.80 9.69
C GLN A 15 -4.14 44.41 8.30
N ILE A 16 -3.11 45.07 7.74
CA ILE A 16 -3.13 45.61 6.37
C ILE A 16 -3.34 44.47 5.36
N ALA A 17 -2.59 43.38 5.47
CA ALA A 17 -2.73 42.24 4.55
C ALA A 17 -4.12 41.57 4.62
N LEU A 18 -4.73 41.48 5.81
CA LEU A 18 -6.09 40.97 5.98
C LEU A 18 -7.14 41.88 5.31
N GLU A 19 -7.00 43.20 5.45
CA GLU A 19 -7.90 44.19 4.84
C GLU A 19 -7.75 44.21 3.31
N GLU A 20 -6.52 44.22 2.80
CA GLU A 20 -6.25 44.18 1.36
C GLU A 20 -6.83 42.92 0.72
N TYR A 21 -6.64 41.75 1.32
CA TYR A 21 -7.22 40.51 0.81
C TYR A 21 -8.74 40.55 0.82
N SER A 22 -9.36 41.02 1.91
CA SER A 22 -10.83 41.08 2.01
C SER A 22 -11.43 42.04 0.98
N ASN A 23 -10.77 43.16 0.70
CA ASN A 23 -11.21 44.12 -0.30
C ASN A 23 -11.03 43.57 -1.72
N ASN A 24 -9.85 43.03 -2.02
CA ASN A 24 -9.51 42.57 -3.37
C ASN A 24 -10.18 41.23 -3.74
N SER A 25 -10.47 40.36 -2.76
CA SER A 25 -11.21 39.11 -3.01
C SER A 25 -12.68 39.35 -3.38
N ALA A 26 -13.23 40.51 -3.05
CA ALA A 26 -14.59 40.92 -3.40
C ALA A 26 -14.71 41.59 -4.78
N VAL A 27 -13.60 41.97 -5.41
CA VAL A 27 -13.58 42.57 -6.76
C VAL A 27 -13.93 41.50 -7.80
N LYS A 28 -14.73 41.83 -8.82
CA LYS A 28 -15.16 40.87 -9.88
C LYS A 28 -14.10 40.57 -10.95
N ASP A 29 -12.88 41.04 -10.76
CA ASP A 29 -11.77 40.90 -11.70
C ASP A 29 -10.91 39.69 -11.30
N LEU A 30 -10.84 38.68 -12.16
CA LEU A 30 -10.19 37.40 -11.86
C LEU A 30 -8.67 37.55 -11.63
N PRO A 31 -7.90 38.30 -12.45
CA PRO A 31 -6.49 38.58 -12.16
C PRO A 31 -6.29 39.24 -10.79
N THR A 32 -7.13 40.23 -10.43
CA THR A 32 -7.08 40.88 -9.11
C THR A 32 -7.35 39.88 -7.97
N GLN A 33 -8.33 38.99 -8.13
CA GLN A 33 -8.62 37.94 -7.14
C GLN A 33 -7.45 36.96 -6.97
N MET A 34 -6.84 36.51 -8.07
CA MET A 34 -5.67 35.61 -8.03
C MET A 34 -4.48 36.28 -7.34
N LEU A 35 -4.19 37.53 -7.69
CA LEU A 35 -3.11 38.30 -7.07
C LEU A 35 -3.36 38.49 -5.56
N ALA A 36 -4.60 38.76 -5.15
CA ALA A 36 -4.96 38.87 -3.74
C ALA A 36 -4.69 37.56 -2.99
N VAL A 37 -5.08 36.41 -3.56
CA VAL A 37 -4.82 35.08 -2.98
C VAL A 37 -3.31 34.83 -2.86
N MET A 38 -2.53 35.09 -3.91
CA MET A 38 -1.08 34.89 -3.89
C MET A 38 -0.37 35.78 -2.87
N ASN A 39 -0.73 37.06 -2.80
CA ASN A 39 -0.17 38.00 -1.83
C ASN A 39 -0.48 37.56 -0.39
N PHE A 40 -1.72 37.12 -0.13
CA PHE A 40 -2.12 36.61 1.17
C PHE A 40 -1.33 35.36 1.57
N ILE A 41 -1.24 34.39 0.65
CA ILE A 41 -0.47 33.15 0.86
C ILE A 41 0.98 33.50 1.18
N SER A 42 1.62 34.34 0.37
CA SER A 42 3.02 34.75 0.56
C SER A 42 3.25 35.43 1.91
N HIS A 43 2.33 36.29 2.35
CA HIS A 43 2.45 37.02 3.62
C HIS A 43 2.29 36.11 4.85
N PHE A 44 1.34 35.18 4.79
CA PHE A 44 0.97 34.32 5.93
C PHE A 44 1.56 32.90 5.87
N TRP A 45 2.34 32.56 4.84
CA TRP A 45 2.85 31.19 4.61
C TRP A 45 3.55 30.62 5.84
N HIS A 46 4.46 31.38 6.43
CA HIS A 46 5.25 30.98 7.60
C HIS A 46 4.59 31.34 8.94
N GLN A 47 3.35 31.83 8.93
CA GLN A 47 2.62 32.25 10.12
C GLN A 47 1.55 31.20 10.48
N ASN A 48 1.49 30.82 11.76
CA ASN A 48 0.43 29.97 12.30
C ASN A 48 -0.67 30.83 12.95
N ASP A 49 -1.37 31.60 12.12
CA ASP A 49 -2.44 32.49 12.56
C ASP A 49 -3.82 31.91 12.19
N LYS A 50 -4.50 31.33 13.19
CA LYS A 50 -5.82 30.72 13.01
C LYS A 50 -6.88 31.72 12.52
N LYS A 51 -6.78 33.01 12.89
CA LYS A 51 -7.73 34.04 12.44
C LYS A 51 -7.52 34.32 10.96
N ALA A 52 -6.27 34.48 10.53
CA ALA A 52 -5.93 34.66 9.12
C ALA A 52 -6.35 33.44 8.28
N ASP A 53 -6.08 32.23 8.77
CA ASP A 53 -6.43 30.98 8.08
C ASP A 53 -7.95 30.85 7.87
N LYS A 54 -8.72 31.19 8.91
CA LYS A 54 -10.18 31.19 8.83
C LYS A 54 -10.70 32.23 7.85
N LEU A 55 -10.18 33.46 7.93
CA LEU A 55 -10.55 34.56 7.04
C LEU A 55 -10.22 34.22 5.56
N PHE A 56 -9.09 33.57 5.30
CA PHE A 56 -8.72 33.12 3.96
C PHE A 56 -9.80 32.23 3.33
N VAL A 57 -10.27 31.22 4.06
CA VAL A 57 -11.26 30.24 3.57
C VAL A 57 -12.66 30.84 3.47
N GLU A 58 -13.06 31.67 4.44
CA GLU A 58 -14.36 32.34 4.46
C GLU A 58 -14.49 33.37 3.33
N ASN A 59 -13.44 34.17 3.10
CA ASN A 59 -13.42 35.23 2.10
C ASN A 59 -12.77 34.79 0.78
N PHE A 60 -12.62 33.48 0.53
CA PHE A 60 -12.02 32.99 -0.71
C PHE A 60 -12.83 33.49 -1.93
N PRO A 61 -12.19 34.09 -2.95
CA PRO A 61 -12.91 34.76 -4.03
C PRO A 61 -13.86 33.81 -4.77
N LYS A 62 -15.14 34.19 -4.84
CA LYS A 62 -16.20 33.33 -5.41
C LYS A 62 -16.03 33.09 -6.91
N ASP A 63 -15.62 34.11 -7.67
CA ASP A 63 -15.47 33.99 -9.12
C ASP A 63 -14.27 33.09 -9.47
N LEU A 64 -13.15 33.24 -8.76
CA LEU A 64 -12.00 32.33 -8.83
C LEU A 64 -12.40 30.88 -8.49
N TYR A 65 -13.13 30.66 -7.40
CA TYR A 65 -13.62 29.34 -7.03
C TYR A 65 -14.55 28.74 -8.10
N ASN A 66 -15.45 29.55 -8.67
CA ASN A 66 -16.32 29.14 -9.77
C ASN A 66 -15.52 28.80 -11.03
N GLN A 67 -14.43 29.52 -11.28
CA GLN A 67 -13.52 29.22 -12.39
C GLN A 67 -12.82 27.88 -12.18
N PHE A 68 -12.38 27.54 -10.97
CA PHE A 68 -11.87 26.20 -10.66
C PHE A 68 -12.92 25.12 -10.92
N LEU A 69 -14.19 25.36 -10.55
CA LEU A 69 -15.27 24.42 -10.82
C LEU A 69 -15.53 24.23 -12.32
N LYS A 70 -15.53 25.32 -13.11
CA LYS A 70 -15.65 25.25 -14.57
C LYS A 70 -14.52 24.44 -15.16
N ILE A 71 -13.27 24.70 -14.78
CA ILE A 71 -12.10 23.98 -15.27
C ILE A 71 -12.13 22.48 -14.88
N LYS A 72 -12.67 22.17 -13.70
CA LYS A 72 -12.89 20.78 -13.29
C LYS A 72 -13.89 20.06 -14.20
N GLN A 73 -14.93 20.76 -14.68
CA GLN A 73 -15.99 20.20 -15.53
C GLN A 73 -15.63 20.19 -17.02
N ASP A 74 -15.11 21.31 -17.51
CA ASP A 74 -14.82 21.57 -18.91
C ASP A 74 -13.41 21.10 -19.25
N LYS A 75 -13.29 20.16 -20.19
CA LYS A 75 -11.99 19.66 -20.69
C LYS A 75 -11.31 20.62 -21.67
N THR A 76 -11.77 21.86 -21.76
CA THR A 76 -11.27 22.83 -22.73
C THR A 76 -9.93 23.38 -22.31
N ILE A 77 -9.00 23.37 -23.27
CA ILE A 77 -7.67 23.98 -23.19
C ILE A 77 -7.89 25.49 -23.24
N ILE A 78 -7.96 26.12 -22.06
CA ILE A 78 -7.83 27.56 -21.93
C ILE A 78 -6.34 27.81 -21.69
N ASP A 79 -5.73 28.77 -22.38
CA ASP A 79 -4.29 29.07 -22.24
C ASP A 79 -3.89 29.40 -20.78
N GLU A 80 -4.83 29.93 -19.98
CA GLU A 80 -4.66 30.24 -18.55
C GLU A 80 -4.84 29.03 -17.60
N TYR A 81 -5.08 27.83 -18.15
CA TYR A 81 -5.36 26.63 -17.35
C TYR A 81 -4.24 26.27 -16.38
N HIS A 82 -2.98 26.46 -16.78
CA HIS A 82 -1.81 26.10 -15.98
C HIS A 82 -1.65 26.99 -14.74
N GLU A 83 -1.72 28.31 -14.91
CA GLU A 83 -1.63 29.28 -13.81
C GLU A 83 -2.76 29.08 -12.79
N MET A 84 -3.97 28.80 -13.30
CA MET A 84 -5.12 28.52 -12.47
C MET A 84 -4.95 27.23 -11.64
N LYS A 85 -4.34 26.20 -12.23
CA LYS A 85 -4.03 24.95 -11.54
C LYS A 85 -2.96 25.13 -10.46
N ILE A 86 -1.90 25.89 -10.76
CA ILE A 86 -0.87 26.27 -9.77
C ILE A 86 -1.53 27.02 -8.61
N SER A 87 -2.35 28.04 -8.90
CA SER A 87 -3.05 28.82 -7.88
C SER A 87 -3.95 27.96 -6.97
N LEU A 88 -4.65 26.96 -7.54
CA LEU A 88 -5.42 26.01 -6.74
C LEU A 88 -4.53 25.19 -5.81
N PHE A 89 -3.36 24.75 -6.27
CA PHE A 89 -2.43 23.96 -5.45
C PHE A 89 -1.73 24.78 -4.38
N ASP A 90 -1.42 26.05 -4.67
CA ASP A 90 -0.94 27.00 -3.67
C ASP A 90 -2.01 27.22 -2.58
N ALA A 91 -3.26 27.44 -2.99
CA ALA A 91 -4.38 27.59 -2.06
C ALA A 91 -4.60 26.33 -1.21
N PHE A 92 -4.59 25.14 -1.83
CA PHE A 92 -4.68 23.87 -1.10
C PHE A 92 -3.52 23.70 -0.12
N SER A 93 -2.29 23.96 -0.58
CA SER A 93 -1.09 23.81 0.24
C SER A 93 -1.12 24.79 1.42
N PHE A 94 -1.55 26.02 1.20
CA PHE A 94 -1.72 27.02 2.24
C PHE A 94 -2.77 26.63 3.28
N ILE A 95 -3.96 26.18 2.86
CA ILE A 95 -5.06 25.78 3.76
C ILE A 95 -4.61 24.67 4.70
N PHE A 96 -3.86 23.69 4.19
CA PHE A 96 -3.42 22.53 4.96
C PHE A 96 -1.94 22.59 5.37
N ARG A 97 -1.30 23.77 5.38
CA ARG A 97 0.08 23.93 5.87
C ARG A 97 0.21 23.72 7.38
N ASN A 98 -0.91 23.79 8.10
CA ASN A 98 -1.03 23.56 9.53
C ASN A 98 -2.41 22.90 9.86
N HIS A 99 -2.69 22.62 11.13
CA HIS A 99 -3.90 21.91 11.55
C HIS A 99 -5.13 22.81 11.78
N ASN A 100 -5.02 24.13 11.62
CA ASN A 100 -6.07 25.09 12.01
C ASN A 100 -7.38 24.88 11.26
N MET A 101 -7.29 24.54 9.97
CA MET A 101 -8.44 24.43 9.06
C MET A 101 -8.88 22.98 8.81
N LEU A 102 -8.23 22.00 9.46
CA LEU A 102 -8.40 20.58 9.18
C LEU A 102 -9.84 20.07 9.43
N LEU A 103 -10.54 20.66 10.39
CA LEU A 103 -11.90 20.28 10.81
C LEU A 103 -12.99 21.21 10.26
N GLU A 104 -12.61 22.29 9.59
CA GLU A 104 -13.56 23.29 9.08
C GLU A 104 -14.25 22.75 7.82
N SER A 105 -15.58 22.77 7.82
CA SER A 105 -16.39 22.14 6.77
C SER A 105 -16.18 22.77 5.39
N GLU A 106 -15.86 24.06 5.39
CA GLU A 106 -15.64 24.93 4.25
C GLU A 106 -14.38 24.54 3.48
N THR A 107 -13.45 23.83 4.12
CA THR A 107 -12.24 23.33 3.43
C THR A 107 -12.50 22.11 2.56
N GLN A 108 -13.61 21.40 2.77
CA GLN A 108 -13.94 20.18 2.02
C GLN A 108 -14.06 20.44 0.53
N LYS A 109 -14.55 21.63 0.15
CA LYS A 109 -14.67 22.07 -1.24
C LYS A 109 -13.30 22.18 -1.94
N PHE A 110 -12.24 22.55 -1.21
CA PHE A 110 -10.88 22.61 -1.75
C PHE A 110 -10.28 21.22 -1.91
N ILE A 111 -10.58 20.30 -0.98
CA ILE A 111 -10.22 18.89 -1.14
C ILE A 111 -10.90 18.31 -2.40
N ASP A 112 -12.18 18.60 -2.60
CA ASP A 112 -12.93 18.15 -3.79
C ASP A 112 -12.36 18.71 -5.10
N LEU A 113 -11.96 19.99 -5.11
CA LEU A 113 -11.28 20.58 -6.24
C LEU A 113 -9.94 19.90 -6.49
N PHE A 114 -9.08 19.84 -5.47
CA PHE A 114 -7.75 19.22 -5.54
C PHE A 114 -7.80 17.80 -6.12
N LEU A 115 -8.68 16.95 -5.58
CA LEU A 115 -8.84 15.57 -6.04
C LEU A 115 -9.32 15.50 -7.50
N GLY A 116 -10.22 16.39 -7.92
CA GLY A 116 -10.69 16.45 -9.30
C GLY A 116 -9.64 16.92 -10.30
N PHE A 117 -8.75 17.83 -9.88
CA PHE A 117 -7.66 18.32 -10.74
C PHE A 117 -6.53 17.29 -10.88
N ILE A 118 -6.19 16.59 -9.80
CA ILE A 118 -5.07 15.64 -9.84
C ILE A 118 -5.41 14.37 -10.61
N GLU A 119 -6.69 13.99 -10.68
CA GLU A 119 -7.15 12.84 -11.46
C GLU A 119 -6.78 12.92 -12.95
N LYS A 120 -6.65 14.13 -13.50
CA LYS A 120 -6.34 14.35 -14.92
C LYS A 120 -4.89 13.99 -15.30
N ARG A 121 -3.96 13.92 -14.34
CA ARG A 121 -2.53 13.58 -14.53
C ARG A 121 -1.80 14.36 -15.63
N GLU A 122 -2.16 15.62 -15.83
CA GLU A 122 -1.38 16.49 -16.71
C GLU A 122 -0.09 16.89 -16.01
N ASP A 123 1.00 17.01 -16.76
CA ASP A 123 2.32 17.41 -16.26
C ASP A 123 2.29 18.84 -15.69
N ILE A 124 2.93 19.03 -14.54
CA ILE A 124 3.05 20.30 -13.81
C ILE A 124 4.46 20.38 -13.19
N SER A 125 5.44 19.99 -13.97
CA SER A 125 6.86 19.99 -13.59
C SER A 125 7.38 21.32 -13.01
N SER A 126 6.70 22.45 -13.26
CA SER A 126 7.05 23.75 -12.69
C SER A 126 6.62 23.99 -11.24
N TYR A 127 5.78 23.12 -10.65
CA TYR A 127 5.22 23.33 -9.31
C TYR A 127 6.07 22.68 -8.21
N ASP A 128 6.31 23.39 -7.10
CA ASP A 128 7.03 22.83 -5.95
C ASP A 128 6.18 21.82 -5.17
N ALA A 129 6.38 20.54 -5.46
CA ALA A 129 5.64 19.46 -4.83
C ALA A 129 6.03 19.20 -3.36
N HIS A 130 7.09 19.81 -2.80
CA HIS A 130 7.46 19.59 -1.39
C HIS A 130 6.39 20.09 -0.43
N ALA A 131 5.99 21.35 -0.60
CA ALA A 131 4.96 21.99 0.20
C ALA A 131 3.62 21.25 0.08
N LEU A 132 3.27 20.82 -1.14
CA LEU A 132 2.04 20.08 -1.38
C LEU A 132 2.02 18.73 -0.66
N ILE A 133 3.12 17.99 -0.66
CA ILE A 133 3.19 16.70 0.06
C ILE A 133 3.03 16.91 1.57
N ASP A 134 3.63 17.95 2.16
CA ASP A 134 3.41 18.28 3.58
C ASP A 134 1.95 18.60 3.87
N SER A 135 1.32 19.39 3.01
CA SER A 135 -0.09 19.74 3.16
C SER A 135 -1.02 18.55 2.97
N VAL A 136 -0.68 17.60 2.09
CA VAL A 136 -1.40 16.32 1.97
C VAL A 136 -1.26 15.50 3.26
N ILE A 137 -0.06 15.39 3.84
CA ILE A 137 0.18 14.67 5.11
C ILE A 137 -0.72 15.25 6.22
N ILE A 138 -0.78 16.58 6.34
CA ILE A 138 -1.62 17.25 7.33
C ILE A 138 -3.10 17.01 7.02
N CYS A 139 -3.53 17.18 5.77
CA CYS A 139 -4.92 16.97 5.34
C CYS A 139 -5.42 15.55 5.65
N VAL A 140 -4.62 14.51 5.35
CA VAL A 140 -4.98 13.10 5.59
C VAL A 140 -4.76 12.64 7.03
N SER A 141 -4.25 13.51 7.91
CA SER A 141 -4.24 13.23 9.35
C SER A 141 -5.67 13.13 9.91
N HIS A 142 -6.62 13.85 9.30
CA HIS A 142 -8.05 13.73 9.57
C HIS A 142 -8.66 12.55 8.81
N LYS A 143 -9.32 11.66 9.55
CA LYS A 143 -9.81 10.37 9.04
C LYS A 143 -10.78 10.47 7.85
N PRO A 144 -11.80 11.35 7.83
CA PRO A 144 -12.70 11.49 6.67
C PRO A 144 -11.97 11.91 5.39
N ASN A 145 -11.01 12.84 5.51
CA ASN A 145 -10.19 13.27 4.39
C ASN A 145 -9.34 12.11 3.86
N ARG A 146 -8.70 11.33 4.75
CA ARG A 146 -7.94 10.14 4.37
C ARG A 146 -8.77 9.14 3.57
N ILE A 147 -10.00 8.86 4.02
CA ILE A 147 -10.93 7.97 3.32
C ILE A 147 -11.19 8.49 1.90
N LYS A 148 -11.47 9.79 1.77
CA LYS A 148 -11.69 10.44 0.47
C LYS A 148 -10.48 10.32 -0.45
N PHE A 149 -9.27 10.52 0.07
CA PHE A 149 -8.02 10.37 -0.70
C PHE A 149 -7.81 8.93 -1.20
N ILE A 150 -8.15 7.93 -0.39
CA ILE A 150 -8.09 6.52 -0.80
C ILE A 150 -9.12 6.23 -1.89
N GLU A 151 -10.35 6.71 -1.70
CA GLU A 151 -11.48 6.50 -2.61
C GLU A 151 -11.30 7.15 -3.98
N GLU A 152 -10.68 8.32 -4.03
CA GLU A 152 -10.41 9.04 -5.28
C GLU A 152 -9.03 8.68 -5.88
N ASN A 153 -8.41 7.60 -5.42
CA ASN A 153 -7.11 7.12 -5.89
C ASN A 153 -5.99 8.19 -5.85
N CYS A 154 -6.04 9.08 -4.86
CA CYS A 154 -5.21 10.28 -4.84
C CYS A 154 -3.71 9.97 -4.88
N MET A 155 -3.26 8.97 -4.11
CA MET A 155 -1.82 8.60 -4.07
C MET A 155 -1.30 8.18 -5.43
N PHE A 156 -2.11 7.44 -6.19
CA PHE A 156 -1.75 7.03 -7.54
C PHE A 156 -1.65 8.22 -8.50
N ASN A 157 -2.61 9.13 -8.44
CA ASN A 157 -2.60 10.32 -9.27
C ASN A 157 -1.45 11.28 -8.88
N LEU A 158 -1.18 11.47 -7.59
CA LEU A 158 -0.02 12.22 -7.07
C LEU A 158 1.29 11.65 -7.59
N PHE A 159 1.46 10.33 -7.53
CA PHE A 159 2.68 9.67 -7.99
C PHE A 159 2.98 10.01 -9.45
N TYR A 160 2.00 9.79 -10.33
CA TYR A 160 2.17 10.02 -11.77
C TYR A 160 2.21 11.48 -12.19
N THR A 161 1.72 12.40 -11.35
CA THR A 161 1.71 13.84 -11.64
C THR A 161 2.98 14.54 -11.15
N PHE A 162 3.50 14.18 -9.98
CA PHE A 162 4.56 14.95 -9.31
C PHE A 162 5.81 14.15 -8.93
N ILE A 163 5.65 12.87 -8.61
CA ILE A 163 6.72 12.08 -7.98
C ILE A 163 7.53 11.32 -9.02
N LYS A 164 6.88 10.83 -10.07
CA LYS A 164 7.54 10.08 -11.13
C LYS A 164 8.56 10.97 -11.85
N GLY A 165 9.85 10.64 -11.68
CA GLY A 165 10.98 11.43 -12.22
C GLY A 165 11.61 12.40 -11.23
N THR A 166 11.13 12.47 -10.00
CA THR A 166 11.57 13.42 -8.97
C THR A 166 12.14 12.67 -7.76
N ASP A 167 13.42 12.31 -7.82
CA ASP A 167 14.06 11.40 -6.85
C ASP A 167 14.05 11.91 -5.40
N ASN A 168 14.15 13.22 -5.19
CA ASN A 168 14.20 13.82 -3.84
C ASN A 168 12.87 13.73 -3.06
N LEU A 169 11.74 13.50 -3.73
CA LEU A 169 10.43 13.40 -3.10
C LEU A 169 9.94 11.96 -2.89
N ALA A 170 10.57 10.99 -3.54
CA ALA A 170 10.11 9.61 -3.56
C ALA A 170 9.99 9.02 -2.14
N ASP A 171 11.02 9.17 -1.31
CA ASP A 171 11.02 8.61 0.05
C ASP A 171 9.90 9.18 0.91
N LYS A 172 9.74 10.51 0.91
CA LYS A 172 8.70 11.20 1.67
C LYS A 172 7.30 10.78 1.19
N PHE A 173 7.12 10.67 -0.13
CA PHE A 173 5.88 10.20 -0.72
C PHE A 173 5.54 8.77 -0.30
N TRP A 174 6.51 7.86 -0.31
CA TRP A 174 6.27 6.46 0.06
C TRP A 174 5.95 6.28 1.53
N ILE A 175 6.59 7.05 2.42
CA ILE A 175 6.24 7.09 3.85
C ILE A 175 4.78 7.54 4.03
N MET A 176 4.41 8.65 3.39
CA MET A 176 3.03 9.16 3.42
C MET A 176 2.02 8.13 2.90
N CYS A 177 2.32 7.46 1.78
CA CYS A 177 1.46 6.41 1.21
C CYS A 177 1.27 5.25 2.18
N GLU A 178 2.35 4.77 2.79
CA GLU A 178 2.27 3.69 3.77
C GLU A 178 1.39 4.07 4.95
N ASP A 179 1.52 5.29 5.48
CA ASP A 179 0.70 5.78 6.58
C ASP A 179 -0.79 5.83 6.23
N ILE A 180 -1.12 6.28 5.01
CA ILE A 180 -2.50 6.35 4.51
C ILE A 180 -3.11 4.95 4.39
N TYR A 181 -2.42 4.00 3.75
CA TYR A 181 -2.95 2.66 3.48
C TYR A 181 -2.86 1.70 4.68
N ARG A 182 -1.97 1.94 5.65
CA ARG A 182 -1.87 1.11 6.88
C ARG A 182 -2.77 1.57 8.00
N ALA A 183 -3.34 2.77 7.90
CA ALA A 183 -4.23 3.30 8.92
C ALA A 183 -5.38 2.34 9.27
N ASN A 184 -5.65 2.21 10.56
CA ASN A 184 -6.86 1.53 11.02
C ASN A 184 -8.07 2.44 10.76
N LEU A 185 -8.82 2.16 9.70
CA LEU A 185 -10.01 2.93 9.32
C LEU A 185 -11.25 2.60 10.19
N GLY A 186 -11.13 1.71 11.18
CA GLY A 186 -12.25 1.29 12.01
C GLY A 186 -13.21 0.35 11.27
N LYS A 187 -14.52 0.45 11.54
CA LYS A 187 -15.52 -0.41 10.88
C LYS A 187 -15.54 -0.15 9.35
N CYS A 188 -15.68 -1.24 8.59
CA CYS A 188 -15.63 -1.30 7.13
C CYS A 188 -16.63 -0.37 6.42
N ASP A 189 -17.70 0.03 7.10
CA ASP A 189 -18.87 0.71 6.52
C ASP A 189 -18.57 2.12 5.97
N THR A 190 -17.35 2.62 6.17
CA THR A 190 -16.96 3.97 5.73
C THR A 190 -16.40 4.03 4.32
N LEU A 191 -15.96 2.90 3.73
CA LEU A 191 -15.32 2.89 2.41
C LEU A 191 -16.30 2.52 1.28
N CYS A 192 -16.30 3.34 0.23
CA CYS A 192 -17.08 3.11 -0.98
C CYS A 192 -16.45 2.02 -1.88
N ILE A 193 -16.98 0.80 -1.82
CA ILE A 193 -16.46 -0.36 -2.56
C ILE A 193 -16.40 -0.14 -4.07
N SER A 194 -17.38 0.56 -4.66
CA SER A 194 -17.39 0.82 -6.10
C SER A 194 -16.22 1.71 -6.52
N LYS A 195 -15.83 2.70 -5.70
CA LYS A 195 -14.65 3.54 -5.93
C LYS A 195 -13.35 2.77 -5.74
N LEU A 196 -13.24 1.92 -4.71
CA LEU A 196 -12.06 1.06 -4.53
C LEU A 196 -11.84 0.11 -5.72
N ASN A 197 -12.91 -0.44 -6.28
CA ASN A 197 -12.83 -1.27 -7.49
C ASN A 197 -12.32 -0.46 -8.69
N LYS A 198 -12.76 0.80 -8.85
CA LYS A 198 -12.24 1.70 -9.89
C LYS A 198 -10.75 2.00 -9.69
N CYS A 199 -10.34 2.28 -8.45
CA CYS A 199 -8.93 2.50 -8.09
C CYS A 199 -8.07 1.30 -8.48
N ALA A 200 -8.44 0.10 -8.02
CA ALA A 200 -7.74 -1.13 -8.34
C ALA A 200 -7.65 -1.36 -9.85
N LYS A 201 -8.76 -1.17 -10.59
CA LYS A 201 -8.78 -1.30 -12.06
C LYS A 201 -7.84 -0.30 -12.74
N ALA A 202 -7.82 0.96 -12.30
CA ALA A 202 -6.97 2.00 -12.87
C ALA A 202 -5.48 1.68 -12.68
N ILE A 203 -5.09 1.29 -11.46
CA ILE A 203 -3.70 0.92 -11.15
C ILE A 203 -3.29 -0.33 -11.94
N MET A 204 -4.12 -1.38 -11.93
CA MET A 204 -3.84 -2.63 -12.68
C MET A 204 -3.72 -2.41 -14.19
N THR A 205 -4.58 -1.55 -14.76
CA THR A 205 -4.53 -1.22 -16.18
C THR A 205 -3.25 -0.47 -16.51
N THR A 206 -2.84 0.47 -15.66
CA THR A 206 -1.62 1.24 -15.88
C THR A 206 -0.38 0.34 -15.79
N PHE A 207 -0.29 -0.50 -14.75
CA PHE A 207 0.77 -1.52 -14.67
C PHE A 207 0.84 -2.37 -15.93
N TRP A 208 -0.30 -2.84 -16.44
CA TRP A 208 -0.34 -3.67 -17.65
C TRP A 208 0.20 -2.96 -18.89
N MET A 209 -0.06 -1.65 -19.00
CA MET A 209 0.39 -0.85 -20.14
C MET A 209 1.86 -0.47 -20.06
N THR A 210 2.41 -0.29 -18.84
CA THR A 210 3.74 0.29 -18.64
C THR A 210 4.77 -0.67 -18.03
N ALA A 211 4.33 -1.79 -17.46
CA ALA A 211 5.13 -2.67 -16.60
C ALA A 211 5.87 -1.95 -15.46
N ASP A 212 5.33 -0.82 -15.01
CA ASP A 212 5.95 0.07 -14.02
C ASP A 212 5.90 -0.52 -12.61
N GLU A 213 7.06 -0.75 -11.99
CA GLU A 213 7.20 -1.34 -10.66
C GLU A 213 6.52 -0.50 -9.57
N GLU A 214 6.47 0.82 -9.74
CA GLU A 214 5.83 1.72 -8.76
C GLU A 214 4.30 1.63 -8.81
N SER A 215 3.73 1.35 -9.99
CA SER A 215 2.30 0.97 -10.10
C SER A 215 2.00 -0.32 -9.34
N ALA A 216 2.89 -1.32 -9.42
CA ALA A 216 2.75 -2.55 -8.64
C ALA A 216 2.84 -2.26 -7.14
N ARG A 217 3.77 -1.40 -6.71
CA ARG A 217 3.91 -1.00 -5.31
C ARG A 217 2.62 -0.38 -4.76
N LEU A 218 2.04 0.59 -5.47
CA LEU A 218 0.76 1.22 -5.10
C LEU A 218 -0.39 0.20 -5.05
N LEU A 219 -0.45 -0.71 -6.02
CA LEU A 219 -1.46 -1.79 -6.04
C LEU A 219 -1.34 -2.70 -4.80
N LEU A 220 -0.13 -3.08 -4.42
CA LEU A 220 0.09 -3.92 -3.25
C LEU A 220 -0.23 -3.21 -1.94
N MET A 221 0.00 -1.89 -1.85
CA MET A 221 -0.44 -1.09 -0.70
C MET A 221 -1.97 -1.08 -0.59
N LEU A 222 -2.67 -0.80 -1.70
CA LEU A 222 -4.13 -0.86 -1.76
C LEU A 222 -4.65 -2.25 -1.37
N PHE A 223 -4.09 -3.32 -1.93
CA PHE A 223 -4.54 -4.69 -1.63
C PHE A 223 -4.19 -5.15 -0.22
N THR A 224 -3.08 -4.68 0.35
CA THR A 224 -2.75 -4.90 1.76
C THR A 224 -3.78 -4.21 2.67
N MET A 225 -4.19 -2.99 2.34
CA MET A 225 -5.28 -2.30 3.04
C MET A 225 -6.59 -3.11 2.94
N LEU A 226 -6.99 -3.55 1.74
CA LEU A 226 -8.19 -4.37 1.54
C LEU A 226 -8.16 -5.67 2.36
N TYR A 227 -7.00 -6.33 2.43
CA TYR A 227 -6.78 -7.53 3.24
C TYR A 227 -6.99 -7.24 4.73
N HIS A 228 -6.33 -6.21 5.27
CA HIS A 228 -6.44 -5.84 6.69
C HIS A 228 -7.86 -5.43 7.08
N GLN A 229 -8.56 -4.74 6.18
CA GLN A 229 -9.94 -4.31 6.38
C GLN A 229 -10.97 -5.42 6.04
N LYS A 230 -10.53 -6.64 5.71
CA LYS A 230 -11.40 -7.78 5.32
C LYS A 230 -12.38 -7.44 4.19
N LEU A 231 -11.99 -6.56 3.27
CA LEU A 231 -12.83 -6.10 2.16
C LEU A 231 -12.70 -6.98 0.91
N PHE A 232 -11.84 -8.00 0.93
CA PHE A 232 -11.66 -8.85 -0.23
C PHE A 232 -12.93 -9.57 -0.67
N ASP A 233 -13.80 -9.99 0.25
CA ASP A 233 -15.02 -10.72 -0.12
C ASP A 233 -16.02 -9.86 -0.94
N ILE A 234 -15.97 -8.53 -0.78
CA ILE A 234 -16.89 -7.59 -1.42
C ILE A 234 -16.26 -6.78 -2.57
N THR A 235 -14.93 -6.70 -2.63
CA THR A 235 -14.22 -6.03 -3.73
C THR A 235 -14.19 -6.90 -5.00
N LYS A 236 -14.49 -6.28 -6.14
CA LYS A 236 -14.50 -6.91 -7.45
C LYS A 236 -13.30 -6.43 -8.26
N PHE A 237 -12.36 -7.34 -8.52
CA PHE A 237 -11.25 -7.10 -9.44
C PHE A 237 -10.90 -8.37 -10.22
N GLU A 238 -10.18 -8.20 -11.32
CA GLU A 238 -9.81 -9.29 -12.21
C GLU A 238 -8.63 -10.09 -11.64
N VAL A 239 -8.93 -11.12 -10.84
CA VAL A 239 -7.90 -11.96 -10.17
C VAL A 239 -6.88 -12.54 -11.16
N SER A 240 -7.30 -12.90 -12.38
CA SER A 240 -6.39 -13.37 -13.43
C SER A 240 -5.38 -12.30 -13.87
N LYS A 241 -5.79 -11.03 -13.98
CA LYS A 241 -4.85 -9.93 -14.26
C LYS A 241 -3.89 -9.74 -13.09
N PHE A 242 -4.39 -9.81 -11.86
CA PHE A 242 -3.52 -9.72 -10.67
C PHE A 242 -2.51 -10.87 -10.59
N TYR A 243 -2.86 -12.07 -11.05
CA TYR A 243 -1.91 -13.17 -11.22
C TYR A 243 -0.81 -12.84 -12.23
N SER A 244 -1.13 -12.23 -13.36
CA SER A 244 -0.12 -11.80 -14.33
C SER A 244 0.83 -10.75 -13.73
N ILE A 245 0.31 -9.80 -12.94
CA ILE A 245 1.13 -8.81 -12.21
C ILE A 245 2.05 -9.52 -11.20
N THR A 246 1.51 -10.48 -10.45
CA THR A 246 2.28 -11.29 -9.50
C THR A 246 3.43 -12.02 -10.21
N LEU A 247 3.17 -12.61 -11.38
CA LEU A 247 4.17 -13.30 -12.17
C LEU A 247 5.27 -12.33 -12.63
N SER A 248 4.90 -11.13 -13.09
CA SER A 248 5.86 -10.09 -13.48
C SER A 248 6.76 -9.67 -12.31
N ILE A 249 6.19 -9.37 -11.14
CA ILE A 249 6.96 -9.01 -9.94
C ILE A 249 7.90 -10.16 -9.56
N PHE A 250 7.41 -11.39 -9.62
CA PHE A 250 8.19 -12.57 -9.25
C PHE A 250 9.35 -12.83 -10.21
N ASN A 251 9.12 -12.71 -11.53
CA ASN A 251 10.19 -12.86 -12.53
C ASN A 251 11.25 -11.77 -12.39
N ASN A 252 10.84 -10.51 -12.18
CA ASN A 252 11.78 -9.41 -11.97
C ASN A 252 12.67 -9.65 -10.73
N HIS A 253 12.11 -10.21 -9.65
CA HIS A 253 12.89 -10.58 -8.47
C HIS A 253 13.92 -11.67 -8.77
N LEU A 254 13.56 -12.69 -9.56
CA LEU A 254 14.49 -13.75 -9.95
C LEU A 254 15.62 -13.23 -10.81
N GLU A 255 15.34 -12.30 -11.72
CA GLU A 255 16.35 -11.71 -12.61
C GLU A 255 17.29 -10.77 -11.86
N LYS A 256 16.77 -9.92 -10.97
CA LYS A 256 17.57 -8.93 -10.23
C LYS A 256 18.26 -9.50 -8.99
N CYS A 257 17.81 -10.65 -8.48
CA CYS A 257 18.29 -11.24 -7.21
C CYS A 257 18.26 -10.27 -6.00
N GLN A 258 17.39 -9.25 -6.05
CA GLN A 258 17.25 -8.24 -5.00
C GLN A 258 16.00 -8.51 -4.17
N ASP A 259 16.12 -8.47 -2.84
CA ASP A 259 15.00 -8.60 -1.91
C ASP A 259 13.95 -7.50 -2.18
N SER A 260 12.93 -7.84 -2.97
CA SER A 260 11.84 -6.91 -3.26
C SER A 260 10.85 -6.94 -2.10
N LEU A 261 10.69 -5.79 -1.43
CA LEU A 261 9.67 -5.59 -0.41
C LEU A 261 8.26 -5.97 -0.92
N LEU A 262 8.02 -5.88 -2.23
CA LEU A 262 6.77 -6.26 -2.89
C LEU A 262 6.42 -7.74 -2.66
N LEU A 263 7.41 -8.63 -2.71
CA LEU A 263 7.19 -10.06 -2.51
C LEU A 263 6.73 -10.41 -1.10
N ALA A 264 7.07 -9.59 -0.10
CA ALA A 264 6.64 -9.84 1.27
C ALA A 264 5.11 -9.67 1.47
N HIS A 265 4.46 -8.89 0.61
CA HIS A 265 3.02 -8.61 0.68
C HIS A 265 2.16 -9.61 -0.10
N LEU A 266 2.67 -10.09 -1.24
CA LEU A 266 1.95 -10.98 -2.16
C LEU A 266 1.35 -12.23 -1.50
N PRO A 267 2.08 -13.00 -0.66
CA PRO A 267 1.54 -14.18 0.02
C PRO A 267 0.27 -13.90 0.83
N LYS A 268 0.24 -12.78 1.57
CA LYS A 268 -0.92 -12.40 2.40
C LYS A 268 -2.12 -12.04 1.54
N ILE A 269 -1.88 -11.26 0.48
CA ILE A 269 -2.91 -10.86 -0.48
C ILE A 269 -3.51 -12.10 -1.15
N TRP A 270 -2.68 -13.02 -1.64
CA TRP A 270 -3.15 -14.24 -2.29
C TRP A 270 -3.93 -15.17 -1.37
N ILE A 271 -3.54 -15.31 -0.11
CA ILE A 271 -4.35 -16.02 0.87
C ILE A 271 -5.70 -15.34 1.07
N GLY A 272 -5.72 -14.00 1.15
CA GLY A 272 -6.96 -13.24 1.21
C GLY A 272 -7.88 -13.52 0.02
N ILE A 273 -7.31 -13.64 -1.18
CA ILE A 273 -8.04 -14.00 -2.41
C ILE A 273 -8.53 -15.45 -2.37
N PHE A 274 -7.68 -16.40 -1.98
CA PHE A 274 -8.03 -17.82 -1.93
C PHE A 274 -9.12 -18.14 -0.91
N ASN A 275 -9.20 -17.37 0.17
CA ASN A 275 -10.20 -17.54 1.21
C ASN A 275 -11.56 -16.91 0.88
N ARG A 276 -11.69 -16.21 -0.26
CA ARG A 276 -12.99 -15.65 -0.65
C ARG A 276 -13.99 -16.77 -0.94
N PRO A 277 -15.22 -16.69 -0.45
CA PRO A 277 -16.28 -17.64 -0.80
C PRO A 277 -16.55 -17.70 -2.31
N THR A 278 -16.39 -16.57 -2.99
CA THR A 278 -16.64 -16.40 -4.43
C THR A 278 -15.38 -16.59 -5.29
N ASN A 279 -14.27 -17.11 -4.71
CA ASN A 279 -13.03 -17.26 -5.45
C ASN A 279 -13.16 -18.26 -6.60
N VAL A 280 -13.05 -17.77 -7.83
CA VAL A 280 -12.99 -18.61 -9.05
C VAL A 280 -11.57 -19.00 -9.44
N PHE A 281 -10.55 -18.36 -8.87
CA PHE A 281 -9.16 -18.60 -9.24
C PHE A 281 -8.64 -19.89 -8.60
N LYS A 282 -8.36 -20.88 -9.45
CA LYS A 282 -7.85 -22.20 -9.06
C LYS A 282 -6.38 -22.36 -9.46
N ILE A 283 -5.61 -23.01 -8.59
CA ILE A 283 -4.27 -23.53 -8.91
C ILE A 283 -4.47 -24.84 -9.68
N ASN A 284 -4.77 -24.73 -10.98
CA ASN A 284 -5.19 -25.85 -11.82
C ASN A 284 -4.10 -26.33 -12.81
N ASN A 285 -2.89 -25.79 -12.73
CA ASN A 285 -1.77 -26.20 -13.56
C ASN A 285 -0.43 -26.09 -12.81
N CYS A 286 0.58 -26.76 -13.36
CA CYS A 286 1.91 -26.84 -12.77
C CYS A 286 2.59 -25.46 -12.66
N ASN A 287 2.35 -24.55 -13.61
CA ASN A 287 2.95 -23.21 -13.59
C ASN A 287 2.43 -22.39 -12.41
N ARG A 288 1.10 -22.35 -12.22
CA ARG A 288 0.47 -21.70 -11.06
C ARG A 288 0.96 -22.33 -9.76
N LEU A 289 0.98 -23.67 -9.69
CA LEU A 289 1.46 -24.39 -8.51
C LEU A 289 2.90 -24.01 -8.16
N THR A 290 3.77 -23.93 -9.17
CA THR A 290 5.17 -23.53 -9.01
C THR A 290 5.28 -22.11 -8.43
N ILE A 291 4.59 -21.14 -9.02
CA ILE A 291 4.65 -19.74 -8.57
C ILE A 291 4.13 -19.60 -7.14
N PHE A 292 2.99 -20.21 -6.81
CA PHE A 292 2.45 -20.11 -5.45
C PHE A 292 3.29 -20.86 -4.42
N ALA A 293 3.83 -22.02 -4.77
CA ALA A 293 4.74 -22.72 -3.88
C ALA A 293 5.99 -21.88 -3.59
N ALA A 294 6.60 -21.28 -4.61
CA ALA A 294 7.75 -20.40 -4.41
C ALA A 294 7.41 -19.18 -3.52
N LEU A 295 6.31 -18.47 -3.82
CA LEU A 295 5.85 -17.32 -3.02
C LEU A 295 5.60 -17.69 -1.55
N PHE A 296 4.92 -18.80 -1.32
CA PHE A 296 4.62 -19.26 0.03
C PHE A 296 5.86 -19.77 0.76
N SER A 297 6.79 -20.41 0.05
CA SER A 297 8.05 -20.83 0.64
C SER A 297 8.87 -19.64 1.12
N ILE A 298 9.03 -18.59 0.30
CA ILE A 298 9.69 -17.33 0.72
C ILE A 298 9.01 -16.75 1.97
N SER A 299 7.68 -16.69 1.96
CA SER A 299 6.90 -16.17 3.10
C SER A 299 7.14 -16.94 4.39
N ILE A 300 7.17 -18.28 4.31
CA ILE A 300 7.33 -19.14 5.48
C ILE A 300 8.78 -19.10 5.96
N SER A 301 9.77 -19.16 5.08
CA SER A 301 11.19 -19.01 5.43
C SER A 301 11.45 -17.70 6.18
N ASN A 302 10.95 -16.59 5.66
CA ASN A 302 11.08 -15.29 6.32
C ASN A 302 10.40 -15.26 7.70
N LYS A 303 9.32 -16.03 7.88
CA LYS A 303 8.65 -16.14 9.18
C LYS A 303 9.51 -16.93 10.16
N PHE A 304 10.10 -18.06 9.75
CA PHE A 304 11.01 -18.83 10.60
C PHE A 304 12.24 -18.03 10.99
N ARG A 305 12.89 -17.36 10.03
CA ARG A 305 14.04 -16.49 10.31
C ARG A 305 13.75 -15.46 11.42
N LYS A 306 12.59 -14.80 11.35
CA LYS A 306 12.16 -13.85 12.40
C LYS A 306 12.02 -14.51 13.77
N ILE A 307 11.44 -15.71 13.84
CA ILE A 307 11.25 -16.45 15.10
C ILE A 307 12.59 -16.91 15.67
N ILE A 308 13.49 -17.39 14.82
CA ILE A 308 14.85 -17.80 15.18
C ILE A 308 15.64 -16.62 15.75
N GLN A 309 15.39 -15.40 15.27
CA GLN A 309 15.95 -14.14 15.78
C GLN A 309 15.26 -13.63 17.06
N GLY A 310 14.31 -14.39 17.62
CA GLY A 310 13.58 -14.01 18.84
C GLY A 310 12.33 -13.15 18.61
N TYR A 311 11.94 -12.86 17.37
CA TYR A 311 10.74 -12.07 17.06
C TYR A 311 9.45 -12.92 17.09
N GLY A 312 9.03 -13.28 18.30
CA GLY A 312 7.76 -13.95 18.61
C GLY A 312 7.77 -15.47 18.42
N LYS A 313 6.59 -16.10 18.56
CA LYS A 313 6.42 -17.57 18.47
C LYS A 313 5.82 -18.02 17.13
N PHE A 314 6.18 -19.22 16.67
CA PHE A 314 5.52 -19.83 15.52
C PHE A 314 4.15 -20.39 15.91
N LYS A 315 3.10 -19.64 15.63
CA LYS A 315 1.72 -20.16 15.71
C LYS A 315 1.29 -20.73 14.37
N MET A 316 0.94 -22.00 14.30
CA MET A 316 0.31 -22.56 13.11
C MET A 316 -1.11 -22.03 12.98
N THR A 317 -1.48 -21.54 11.79
CA THR A 317 -2.82 -21.02 11.49
C THR A 317 -3.37 -21.73 10.26
N LYS A 318 -4.70 -21.70 10.07
CA LYS A 318 -5.36 -22.27 8.87
C LYS A 318 -4.70 -21.78 7.57
N THR A 319 -4.35 -20.50 7.51
CA THR A 319 -3.60 -19.88 6.41
C THR A 319 -2.24 -20.52 6.19
N LYS A 320 -1.44 -20.70 7.25
CA LYS A 320 -0.10 -21.31 7.13
C LYS A 320 -0.19 -22.78 6.74
N ASN A 321 -1.19 -23.50 7.24
CA ASN A 321 -1.49 -24.87 6.80
C ASN A 321 -1.80 -24.92 5.31
N GLN A 322 -2.65 -24.02 4.81
CA GLN A 322 -2.95 -23.94 3.38
C GLN A 322 -1.70 -23.63 2.54
N MET A 323 -0.86 -22.70 2.98
CA MET A 323 0.42 -22.39 2.33
C MET A 323 1.33 -23.63 2.26
N LEU A 324 1.52 -24.34 3.39
CA LEU A 324 2.33 -25.56 3.45
C LEU A 324 1.76 -26.68 2.56
N ASN A 325 0.44 -26.83 2.49
CA ASN A 325 -0.18 -27.82 1.61
C ASN A 325 0.10 -27.51 0.13
N VAL A 326 0.05 -26.24 -0.29
CA VAL A 326 0.41 -25.85 -1.67
C VAL A 326 1.88 -26.18 -1.96
N ILE A 327 2.78 -25.91 -1.01
CA ILE A 327 4.21 -26.24 -1.12
C ILE A 327 4.40 -27.77 -1.21
N TYR A 328 3.72 -28.53 -0.35
CA TYR A 328 3.75 -29.99 -0.36
C TYR A 328 3.25 -30.55 -1.70
N PHE A 329 2.15 -30.04 -2.25
CA PHE A 329 1.68 -30.46 -3.58
C PHE A 329 2.70 -30.15 -4.68
N ALA A 330 3.43 -29.03 -4.59
CA ALA A 330 4.50 -28.74 -5.53
C ALA A 330 5.66 -29.74 -5.40
N LEU A 331 6.03 -30.15 -4.18
CA LEU A 331 7.03 -31.22 -3.96
C LEU A 331 6.57 -32.57 -4.53
N VAL A 332 5.29 -32.91 -4.39
CA VAL A 332 4.71 -34.14 -4.97
C VAL A 332 4.69 -34.07 -6.50
N ALA A 333 4.30 -32.94 -7.06
CA ALA A 333 4.28 -32.71 -8.51
C ALA A 333 5.67 -32.50 -9.11
N PHE A 334 6.70 -32.29 -8.29
CA PHE A 334 8.05 -31.89 -8.69
C PHE A 334 8.63 -32.72 -9.84
N PRO A 335 8.52 -34.07 -9.87
CA PRO A 335 9.03 -34.86 -11.00
C PRO A 335 8.42 -34.49 -12.35
N ARG A 336 7.16 -34.04 -12.36
CA ARG A 336 6.39 -33.67 -13.56
C ARG A 336 6.56 -32.20 -13.98
N LEU A 337 7.22 -31.38 -13.17
CA LEU A 337 7.45 -29.98 -13.50
C LEU A 337 8.46 -29.82 -14.64
N GLY A 338 8.30 -28.76 -15.44
CA GLY A 338 9.27 -28.41 -16.48
C GLY A 338 10.62 -28.00 -15.89
N LYS A 339 11.69 -28.07 -16.70
CA LYS A 339 13.07 -27.78 -16.26
C LYS A 339 13.21 -26.41 -15.61
N VAL A 340 12.62 -25.36 -16.21
CA VAL A 340 12.66 -23.98 -15.68
C VAL A 340 11.98 -23.90 -14.31
N SER A 341 10.78 -24.46 -14.17
CA SER A 341 10.05 -24.49 -12.89
C SER A 341 10.80 -25.26 -11.80
N LYS A 342 11.49 -26.35 -12.15
CA LYS A 342 12.31 -27.13 -11.21
C LYS A 342 13.48 -26.31 -10.68
N ILE A 343 14.25 -25.65 -11.56
CA ILE A 343 15.41 -24.83 -11.16
C ILE A 343 14.97 -23.75 -10.16
N LEU A 344 13.89 -23.04 -10.50
CA LEU A 344 13.30 -21.99 -9.68
C LEU A 344 12.87 -22.51 -8.30
N LEU A 345 12.14 -23.64 -8.26
CA LEU A 345 11.67 -24.20 -7.00
C LEU A 345 12.78 -24.78 -6.16
N ILE A 346 13.81 -25.41 -6.73
CA ILE A 346 14.93 -25.99 -5.96
C ILE A 346 15.52 -24.96 -5.02
N ASN A 347 15.87 -23.77 -5.53
CA ASN A 347 16.54 -22.75 -4.72
C ASN A 347 15.66 -22.29 -3.54
N VAL A 348 14.37 -22.02 -3.81
CA VAL A 348 13.44 -21.50 -2.81
C VAL A 348 13.04 -22.58 -1.80
N LEU A 349 12.84 -23.82 -2.25
CA LEU A 349 12.50 -24.96 -1.40
C LEU A 349 13.68 -25.39 -0.53
N THR A 350 14.91 -25.35 -1.05
CA THR A 350 16.13 -25.59 -0.25
C THR A 350 16.25 -24.53 0.84
N THR A 351 16.04 -23.25 0.51
CA THR A 351 16.04 -22.17 1.51
C THR A 351 14.99 -22.39 2.61
N LEU A 352 13.79 -22.84 2.22
CA LEU A 352 12.74 -23.20 3.17
C LEU A 352 13.12 -24.42 4.01
N HIS A 353 13.71 -25.45 3.41
CA HIS A 353 14.19 -26.63 4.13
C HIS A 353 15.20 -26.25 5.21
N MET A 354 16.21 -25.44 4.87
CA MET A 354 17.21 -24.95 5.83
C MET A 354 16.57 -24.14 6.95
N SER A 355 15.62 -23.26 6.61
CA SER A 355 14.88 -22.48 7.61
C SER A 355 14.04 -23.36 8.55
N PHE A 356 13.48 -24.46 8.04
CA PHE A 356 12.78 -25.45 8.86
C PHE A 356 13.74 -26.19 9.78
N LYS A 357 14.88 -26.66 9.26
CA LYS A 357 15.91 -27.34 10.04
C LYS A 357 16.36 -26.48 11.23
N GLU A 358 16.78 -25.24 10.96
CA GLU A 358 17.17 -24.30 12.01
C GLU A 358 16.05 -24.03 13.04
N TYR A 359 14.79 -24.00 12.59
CA TYR A 359 13.65 -23.86 13.49
C TYR A 359 13.46 -25.09 14.37
N LEU A 360 13.53 -26.30 13.80
CA LEU A 360 13.39 -27.56 14.53
C LEU A 360 14.51 -27.77 15.56
N ASP A 361 15.70 -27.27 15.26
CA ASP A 361 16.85 -27.33 16.17
C ASP A 361 16.68 -26.43 17.40
N LYS A 362 16.00 -25.29 17.23
CA LYS A 362 15.84 -24.26 18.26
C LYS A 362 14.50 -24.31 18.98
N CYS A 363 13.48 -24.90 18.38
CA CYS A 363 12.10 -24.86 18.86
C CYS A 363 11.50 -26.26 18.88
N SER A 364 10.87 -26.63 19.99
CA SER A 364 10.10 -27.88 20.03
C SER A 364 8.84 -27.76 19.18
N ILE A 365 8.64 -28.71 18.25
CA ILE A 365 7.36 -28.85 17.54
C ILE A 365 6.29 -29.50 18.41
N GLU A 366 6.66 -30.09 19.53
CA GLU A 366 5.75 -30.85 20.38
C GLU A 366 4.67 -29.97 21.04
N ASP A 367 4.95 -28.66 21.13
CA ASP A 367 4.05 -27.61 21.61
C ASP A 367 2.96 -27.23 20.60
N LEU A 368 3.07 -27.70 19.35
CA LEU A 368 2.07 -27.44 18.32
C LEU A 368 0.94 -28.49 18.38
N PRO A 369 -0.28 -28.16 17.93
CA PRO A 369 -1.32 -29.16 17.71
C PRO A 369 -0.82 -30.28 16.80
N PHE A 370 -1.26 -31.52 17.04
CA PHE A 370 -0.75 -32.70 16.35
C PHE A 370 -0.89 -32.59 14.81
N GLU A 371 -1.99 -32.02 14.32
CA GLU A 371 -2.24 -31.79 12.89
C GLU A 371 -1.20 -30.86 12.29
N SER A 372 -0.78 -29.86 13.07
CA SER A 372 0.23 -28.90 12.64
C SER A 372 1.61 -29.55 12.60
N GLN A 373 1.92 -30.40 13.57
CA GLN A 373 3.15 -31.22 13.57
C GLN A 373 3.18 -32.12 12.34
N PHE A 374 2.07 -32.82 12.07
CA PHE A 374 1.95 -33.73 10.93
C PHE A 374 2.22 -33.02 9.60
N ILE A 375 1.62 -31.85 9.36
CA ILE A 375 1.85 -31.08 8.13
C ILE A 375 3.32 -30.64 7.99
N ILE A 376 3.94 -30.20 9.10
CA ILE A 376 5.37 -29.82 9.10
C ILE A 376 6.24 -31.03 8.76
N VAL A 377 6.05 -32.15 9.43
CA VAL A 377 6.85 -33.37 9.23
C VAL A 377 6.64 -33.94 7.83
N GLN A 378 5.40 -33.93 7.33
CA GLN A 378 5.07 -34.34 5.96
C GLN A 378 5.81 -33.49 4.92
N TYR A 379 5.81 -32.17 5.09
CA TYR A 379 6.64 -31.27 4.25
C TYR A 379 8.12 -31.63 4.37
N PHE A 380 8.63 -31.76 5.60
CA PHE A 380 10.05 -31.94 5.89
C PHE A 380 10.60 -33.22 5.26
N ILE A 381 9.95 -34.37 5.48
CA ILE A 381 10.29 -35.66 4.85
C ILE A 381 10.25 -35.54 3.33
N LYS A 382 9.18 -34.95 2.79
CA LYS A 382 9.02 -34.85 1.34
C LYS A 382 10.10 -33.96 0.71
N SER A 383 10.54 -32.94 1.43
CA SER A 383 11.60 -32.04 0.97
C SER A 383 12.96 -32.75 0.86
N PHE A 384 13.35 -33.62 1.78
CA PHE A 384 14.57 -34.44 1.68
C PHE A 384 14.60 -35.25 0.38
N VAL A 385 13.54 -36.03 0.15
CA VAL A 385 13.44 -36.91 -1.04
C VAL A 385 13.45 -36.11 -2.34
N THR A 386 12.71 -35.00 -2.37
CA THR A 386 12.52 -34.22 -3.60
C THR A 386 13.76 -33.41 -3.97
N LEU A 387 14.42 -32.83 -2.96
CA LEU A 387 15.59 -31.98 -3.13
C LEU A 387 16.92 -32.75 -3.08
N LYS A 388 16.88 -34.06 -2.78
CA LYS A 388 18.06 -34.92 -2.58
C LYS A 388 18.99 -34.35 -1.49
N ILE A 389 18.39 -33.90 -0.39
CA ILE A 389 19.15 -33.46 0.79
C ILE A 389 19.38 -34.71 1.65
N ASP A 390 20.61 -34.89 2.11
CA ASP A 390 20.95 -35.99 3.01
C ASP A 390 20.36 -35.74 4.41
N ILE A 391 19.84 -36.81 5.01
CA ILE A 391 19.29 -36.77 6.37
C ILE A 391 20.46 -36.85 7.35
N SER A 392 20.60 -35.84 8.22
CA SER A 392 21.60 -35.88 9.30
C SER A 392 21.06 -36.62 10.52
N LEU A 393 21.95 -37.04 11.43
CA LEU A 393 21.56 -37.69 12.69
C LEU A 393 20.54 -36.86 13.50
N GLN A 394 20.70 -35.54 13.51
CA GLN A 394 19.79 -34.63 14.20
C GLN A 394 18.40 -34.59 13.52
N ASP A 395 18.35 -34.67 12.19
CA ASP A 395 17.09 -34.74 11.45
C ASP A 395 16.37 -36.06 11.77
N ASP A 396 17.10 -37.17 11.81
CA ASP A 396 16.59 -38.49 12.22
C ASP A 396 16.03 -38.48 13.63
N GLU A 397 16.70 -37.84 14.59
CA GLU A 397 16.19 -37.71 15.96
C GLU A 397 14.86 -36.96 16.03
N VAL A 398 14.72 -35.85 15.30
CA VAL A 398 13.47 -35.08 15.24
C VAL A 398 12.34 -35.93 14.64
N LEU A 399 12.61 -36.64 13.55
CA LEU A 399 11.63 -37.52 12.89
C LEU A 399 11.25 -38.70 13.79
N ASN A 400 12.22 -39.37 14.42
CA ASN A 400 11.99 -40.50 15.30
C ASN A 400 11.17 -40.10 16.54
N ARG A 401 11.41 -38.92 17.10
CA ARG A 401 10.61 -38.39 18.21
C ARG A 401 9.15 -38.24 17.83
N PHE A 402 8.88 -37.69 16.65
CA PHE A 402 7.52 -37.56 16.12
C PHE A 402 6.86 -38.92 15.87
N PHE A 403 7.54 -39.86 15.21
CA PHE A 403 7.00 -41.20 14.95
C PHE A 403 6.75 -42.01 16.22
N LYS A 404 7.65 -41.92 17.21
CA LYS A 404 7.46 -42.54 18.53
C LYS A 404 6.20 -42.00 19.21
N ARG A 405 5.92 -40.69 19.07
CA ARG A 405 4.70 -40.08 19.60
C ARG A 405 3.45 -40.63 18.89
N ILE A 406 3.47 -40.80 17.56
CA ILE A 406 2.37 -41.43 16.82
C ILE A 406 2.09 -42.85 17.32
N VAL A 407 3.13 -43.67 17.50
CA VAL A 407 2.98 -45.04 17.99
C VAL A 407 2.45 -45.07 19.43
N THR A 408 2.87 -44.11 20.26
CA THR A 408 2.47 -44.03 21.67
C THR A 408 1.03 -43.52 21.84
N TYR A 409 0.57 -42.65 20.94
CA TYR A 409 -0.77 -42.06 20.94
C TYR A 409 -1.49 -42.34 19.62
N PRO A 410 -1.85 -43.61 19.35
CA PRO A 410 -2.34 -44.06 18.04
C PRO A 410 -3.74 -43.58 17.68
N SER A 411 -4.46 -42.92 18.60
CA SER A 411 -5.81 -42.42 18.35
C SER A 411 -5.80 -40.91 18.07
N PRO A 412 -6.09 -40.48 16.83
CA PRO A 412 -6.44 -39.08 16.57
C PRO A 412 -7.75 -38.69 17.27
N SER A 413 -8.66 -39.63 17.53
CA SER A 413 -9.99 -39.35 18.09
C SER A 413 -10.01 -39.09 19.59
N SER A 414 -8.93 -39.35 20.33
CA SER A 414 -8.79 -38.96 21.74
C SER A 414 -8.07 -37.62 21.95
N ILE A 415 -7.66 -36.95 20.87
CA ILE A 415 -6.89 -35.69 20.89
C ILE A 415 -7.75 -34.48 20.43
N PHE A 416 -8.93 -34.73 19.83
CA PHE A 416 -9.87 -33.70 19.38
C PHE A 416 -11.07 -33.51 20.31
#